data_AF-A0A7S4FYN7-F1
#
_entry.id   AF-A0A7S4FYN7-F1
#
_cell.length_a   1.000
_cell.length_b   1.000
_cell.length_c   1.000
_cell.angle_alpha   90.00
_cell.angle_beta   90.00
_cell.angle_gamma   90.00
#
_symmetry.space_group_name_H-M   'P 1'
#
loop_
_entity.id
_entity.type
_entity.pdbx_description
1 polymer ?
#
loop_
_entity_poly.entity_id
_entity_poly.type
_entity_poly.pdbx_seq_one_letter_code
_entity_poly.pdbx_strand_id
1 'polypeptide(L)'
;MDSHKATASIQQPACRFLVKVALDEPSQAHLVDIGAIEAVTEVMRQHRRTPDILKPACSLFRALVARSSAHDRMWQAGTVAVIVEAMREQEAHETLQDQGCAVLLGLAARPACAVQIVEAGAVEVILAAMQRHVTMSGMQEHGCGALWNLAIEGENRARLVQAGAVPVIIAAVSAHPRKVGIQELGCKALLYLVTKAPSKGTPDDARAIGAVVAAMQEHPTVATIQEQGCRALEYHAAHRKLGLPVPDARAIGLVVKAMGQHLQHTAIQQYGCNALWHLARKASAVERILEKGALRLLLDMIQHHPTHVSVQERGCRTMGRLFADPATHGRLGESRGAEVVAEAMRQHPGHAELQRQGCTALCCFAPALKDMVPQPVVQAVLAAMQQHPMHPE
;
A
#
# COMPACT_ATOMS: atom_id res chain seq x y z
N MET A 1 16.03 -46.04 -16.20
CA MET A 1 14.60 -45.75 -15.97
C MET A 1 14.08 -46.41 -14.70
N ASP A 2 14.52 -47.63 -14.35
CA ASP A 2 14.02 -48.33 -13.17
C ASP A 2 14.59 -47.85 -11.83
N SER A 3 15.84 -47.36 -11.76
CA SER A 3 16.40 -46.79 -10.52
C SER A 3 15.70 -45.48 -10.11
N HIS A 4 15.45 -44.56 -11.05
CA HIS A 4 14.76 -43.29 -10.77
C HIS A 4 13.31 -43.50 -10.29
N LYS A 5 12.61 -44.52 -10.80
CA LYS A 5 11.28 -44.91 -10.30
C LYS A 5 11.35 -45.47 -8.88
N ALA A 6 12.37 -46.27 -8.57
CA ALA A 6 12.60 -46.83 -7.24
C ALA A 6 13.02 -45.77 -6.20
N THR A 7 13.72 -44.72 -6.61
CA THR A 7 14.08 -43.60 -5.70
C THR A 7 12.87 -42.70 -5.43
N ALA A 8 12.05 -42.43 -6.44
CA ALA A 8 10.83 -41.60 -6.30
C ALA A 8 9.81 -42.23 -5.32
N SER A 9 9.71 -43.56 -5.28
CA SER A 9 8.76 -44.28 -4.40
C SER A 9 9.08 -44.13 -2.91
N ILE A 10 10.34 -43.85 -2.56
CA ILE A 10 10.76 -43.56 -1.18
C ILE A 10 10.66 -42.06 -0.88
N GLN A 11 11.12 -41.22 -1.81
CA GLN A 11 11.19 -39.77 -1.62
C GLN A 11 9.81 -39.12 -1.47
N GLN A 12 8.78 -39.60 -2.18
CA GLN A 12 7.43 -39.05 -2.06
C GLN A 12 6.84 -39.24 -0.65
N PRO A 13 6.78 -40.46 -0.07
CA PRO A 13 6.39 -40.65 1.33
C PRO A 13 7.26 -39.87 2.31
N ALA A 14 8.58 -39.81 2.09
CA ALA A 14 9.50 -39.08 2.96
C ALA A 14 9.19 -37.57 3.00
N CYS A 15 8.98 -36.94 1.84
CA CYS A 15 8.62 -35.52 1.80
C CYS A 15 7.28 -35.26 2.52
N ARG A 16 6.29 -36.15 2.35
CA ARG A 16 5.00 -36.05 3.06
C ARG A 16 5.15 -36.20 4.57
N PHE A 17 6.04 -37.08 5.03
CA PHE A 17 6.35 -37.22 6.45
C PHE A 17 6.95 -35.92 7.00
N LEU A 18 7.95 -35.35 6.32
CA LEU A 18 8.57 -34.09 6.74
C LEU A 18 7.55 -32.95 6.81
N VAL A 19 6.62 -32.86 5.86
CA VAL A 19 5.51 -31.89 5.92
C VAL A 19 4.69 -32.06 7.18
N LYS A 20 4.30 -33.30 7.53
CA LYS A 20 3.53 -33.56 8.75
C LYS A 20 4.28 -33.16 10.01
N VAL A 21 5.58 -33.43 10.08
CA VAL A 21 6.43 -32.99 11.19
C VAL A 21 6.51 -31.46 11.25
N ALA A 22 6.62 -30.78 10.11
CA ALA A 22 6.68 -29.33 10.05
C ALA A 22 5.38 -28.61 10.44
N LEU A 23 4.24 -29.33 10.52
CA LEU A 23 2.99 -28.79 11.06
C LEU A 23 3.07 -28.53 12.58
N ASP A 24 4.00 -29.21 13.27
CA ASP A 24 4.32 -28.95 14.66
C ASP A 24 5.39 -27.83 14.73
N GLU A 25 5.01 -26.64 15.21
CA GLU A 25 5.90 -25.47 15.26
C GLU A 25 7.23 -25.70 16.00
N PRO A 26 7.27 -26.40 17.16
CA PRO A 26 8.52 -26.78 17.82
C PRO A 26 9.46 -27.61 16.94
N SER A 27 8.91 -28.54 16.17
CA SER A 27 9.69 -29.42 15.30
C SER A 27 10.31 -28.69 14.10
N GLN A 28 9.79 -27.53 13.70
CA GLN A 28 10.32 -26.77 12.56
C GLN A 28 11.76 -26.31 12.77
N ALA A 29 12.15 -25.90 13.98
CA ALA A 29 13.53 -25.51 14.28
C ALA A 29 14.48 -26.68 14.06
N HIS A 30 14.11 -27.84 14.61
CA HIS A 30 14.88 -29.06 14.48
C HIS A 30 15.04 -29.48 13.02
N LEU A 31 13.98 -29.41 12.20
CA LEU A 31 14.04 -29.71 10.77
C LEU A 31 15.04 -28.81 10.02
N VAL A 32 15.10 -27.52 10.35
CA VAL A 32 16.07 -26.59 9.77
C VAL A 32 17.50 -26.96 10.19
N ASP A 33 17.70 -27.30 11.46
CA ASP A 33 19.02 -27.63 12.01
C ASP A 33 19.60 -28.92 11.43
N ILE A 34 18.78 -29.96 11.26
CA ILE A 34 19.21 -31.25 10.70
C ILE A 34 19.39 -31.25 9.17
N GLY A 35 19.17 -30.11 8.50
CA GLY A 35 19.42 -29.97 7.06
C GLY A 35 18.29 -30.48 6.16
N ALA A 36 17.04 -30.46 6.63
CA ALA A 36 15.90 -30.89 5.82
C ALA A 36 15.71 -30.03 4.56
N ILE A 37 16.07 -28.74 4.62
CA ILE A 37 15.96 -27.81 3.49
C ILE A 37 16.90 -28.21 2.36
N GLU A 38 18.16 -28.46 2.67
CA GLU A 38 19.20 -28.88 1.74
C GLU A 38 18.82 -30.21 1.09
N ALA A 39 18.44 -31.20 1.90
CA ALA A 39 18.06 -32.52 1.43
C ALA A 39 16.86 -32.48 0.47
N VAL A 40 15.79 -31.75 0.84
CA VAL A 40 14.59 -31.65 0.00
C VAL A 40 14.83 -30.81 -1.26
N THR A 41 15.70 -29.79 -1.19
CA THR A 41 16.10 -29.02 -2.37
C THR A 41 16.80 -29.92 -3.39
N GLU A 42 17.69 -30.81 -2.93
CA GLU A 42 18.36 -31.76 -3.80
C GLU A 42 17.40 -32.79 -4.40
N VAL A 43 16.45 -33.30 -3.61
CA VAL A 43 15.37 -34.17 -4.11
C VAL A 43 14.57 -33.49 -5.22
N MET A 44 14.21 -32.21 -5.05
CA MET A 44 13.50 -31.45 -6.09
C MET A 44 14.34 -31.30 -7.37
N ARG A 45 15.67 -31.10 -7.27
CA ARG A 45 16.56 -31.03 -8.45
C ARG A 45 16.57 -32.32 -9.26
N GLN A 46 16.46 -33.46 -8.59
CA GLN A 46 16.44 -34.78 -9.21
C GLN A 46 15.06 -35.12 -9.80
N HIS A 47 13.99 -34.48 -9.30
CA HIS A 47 12.60 -34.80 -9.63
C HIS A 47 11.79 -33.58 -10.12
N ARG A 48 12.39 -32.80 -11.03
CA ARG A 48 11.86 -31.50 -11.53
C ARG A 48 10.49 -31.54 -12.21
N ARG A 49 10.03 -32.74 -12.62
CA ARG A 49 8.74 -32.96 -13.29
C ARG A 49 7.84 -33.96 -12.57
N THR A 50 8.04 -34.14 -11.26
CA THR A 50 7.25 -35.08 -10.47
C THR A 50 6.40 -34.31 -9.46
N PRO A 51 5.18 -33.86 -9.81
CA PRO A 51 4.32 -33.06 -8.94
C PRO A 51 4.09 -33.68 -7.56
N ASP A 52 4.08 -35.00 -7.48
CA ASP A 52 3.92 -35.74 -6.23
C ASP A 52 5.05 -35.57 -5.23
N ILE A 53 6.23 -35.15 -5.69
CA ILE A 53 7.39 -34.78 -4.86
C ILE A 53 7.45 -33.26 -4.70
N LEU A 54 7.31 -32.52 -5.80
CA LEU A 54 7.42 -31.06 -5.81
C LEU A 54 6.39 -30.38 -4.90
N LYS A 55 5.14 -30.87 -4.87
CA LYS A 55 4.08 -30.32 -4.03
C LYS A 55 4.41 -30.44 -2.53
N PRO A 56 4.62 -31.64 -1.96
CA PRO A 56 5.04 -31.77 -0.56
C PRO A 56 6.32 -30.99 -0.24
N ALA A 57 7.28 -30.95 -1.15
CA ALA A 57 8.51 -30.18 -0.95
C ALA A 57 8.23 -28.68 -0.79
N CYS A 58 7.43 -28.08 -1.67
CA CYS A 58 7.03 -26.67 -1.53
C CYS A 58 6.18 -26.44 -0.28
N SER A 59 5.31 -27.38 0.11
CA SER A 59 4.55 -27.28 1.36
C SER A 59 5.45 -27.31 2.60
N LEU A 60 6.51 -28.11 2.60
CA LEU A 60 7.52 -28.11 3.67
C LEU A 60 8.20 -26.74 3.73
N PHE A 61 8.68 -26.23 2.60
CA PHE A 61 9.32 -24.91 2.56
C PHE A 61 8.37 -23.81 3.02
N ARG A 62 7.10 -23.86 2.64
CA ARG A 62 6.09 -22.91 3.12
C ARG A 62 5.91 -22.95 4.64
N ALA A 63 5.96 -24.15 5.25
CA ALA A 63 5.89 -24.27 6.71
C ALA A 63 7.14 -23.69 7.40
N LEU A 64 8.32 -23.85 6.78
CA LEU A 64 9.59 -23.40 7.37
C LEU A 64 9.92 -21.92 7.09
N VAL A 65 9.39 -21.32 6.02
CA VAL A 65 9.75 -19.96 5.58
C VAL A 65 9.33 -18.87 6.57
N ALA A 66 8.44 -19.15 7.53
CA ALA A 66 8.15 -18.20 8.60
C ALA A 66 9.34 -18.02 9.57
N ARG A 67 10.30 -18.96 9.57
CA ARG A 67 11.46 -18.95 10.47
C ARG A 67 12.62 -18.22 9.84
N SER A 68 13.20 -17.27 10.56
CA SER A 68 14.36 -16.51 10.10
C SER A 68 15.57 -17.41 9.76
N SER A 69 15.81 -18.48 10.54
CA SER A 69 16.90 -19.43 10.30
C SER A 69 16.73 -20.27 9.03
N ALA A 70 15.50 -20.43 8.54
CA ALA A 70 15.25 -21.17 7.29
C ALA A 70 15.69 -20.38 6.06
N HIS A 71 15.70 -19.04 6.12
CA HIS A 71 15.96 -18.18 4.96
C HIS A 71 17.39 -18.35 4.46
N ASP A 72 18.37 -18.26 5.38
CA ASP A 72 19.79 -18.39 5.03
C ASP A 72 20.08 -19.80 4.49
N ARG A 73 19.43 -20.82 5.05
CA ARG A 73 19.54 -22.22 4.60
C ARG A 73 18.94 -22.43 3.22
N MET A 74 17.74 -21.90 2.96
CA MET A 74 17.10 -21.93 1.64
C MET A 74 17.95 -21.21 0.58
N TRP A 75 18.60 -20.11 0.96
CA TRP A 75 19.49 -19.38 0.07
C TRP A 75 20.73 -20.20 -0.29
N GLN A 76 21.48 -20.68 0.71
CA GLN A 76 22.69 -21.47 0.48
C GLN A 76 22.41 -22.78 -0.25
N ALA A 77 21.25 -23.39 0.01
CA ALA A 77 20.81 -24.58 -0.70
C ALA A 77 20.41 -24.30 -2.16
N GLY A 78 20.27 -23.05 -2.60
CA GLY A 78 19.76 -22.69 -3.93
C GLY A 78 18.28 -23.00 -4.13
N THR A 79 17.49 -23.01 -3.06
CA THR A 79 16.06 -23.40 -3.06
C THR A 79 15.22 -22.50 -3.96
N VAL A 80 15.51 -21.19 -4.01
CA VAL A 80 14.78 -20.23 -4.86
C VAL A 80 14.82 -20.64 -6.32
N ALA A 81 16.01 -20.92 -6.86
CA ALA A 81 16.18 -21.32 -8.25
C ALA A 81 15.39 -22.61 -8.57
N VAL A 82 15.44 -23.59 -7.66
CA VAL A 82 14.74 -24.88 -7.81
C VAL A 82 13.22 -24.70 -7.79
N ILE A 83 12.68 -23.82 -6.93
CA ILE A 83 11.24 -23.51 -6.92
C ILE A 83 10.82 -22.81 -8.20
N VAL A 84 11.59 -21.82 -8.65
CA VAL A 84 11.30 -21.07 -9.89
C VAL A 84 11.31 -22.01 -11.11
N GLU A 85 12.30 -22.91 -11.19
CA GLU A 85 12.36 -23.94 -12.23
C GLU A 85 11.16 -24.90 -12.15
N ALA A 86 10.83 -25.42 -10.96
CA ALA A 86 9.69 -26.32 -10.77
C ALA A 86 8.36 -25.66 -11.16
N MET A 87 8.13 -24.41 -10.78
CA MET A 87 6.96 -23.63 -11.18
C MET A 87 6.91 -23.41 -12.69
N ARG A 88 8.06 -23.13 -13.32
CA ARG A 88 8.15 -22.94 -14.78
C ARG A 88 7.87 -24.24 -15.54
N GLU A 89 8.42 -25.36 -15.10
CA GLU A 89 8.24 -26.66 -15.75
C GLU A 89 6.83 -27.24 -15.56
N GLN A 90 6.11 -26.82 -14.51
CA GLN A 90 4.79 -27.34 -14.14
C GLN A 90 3.77 -26.20 -14.02
N GLU A 91 3.75 -25.30 -15.01
CA GLU A 91 2.89 -24.11 -15.06
C GLU A 91 1.40 -24.43 -14.85
N ALA A 92 0.92 -25.58 -15.34
CA ALA A 92 -0.48 -26.00 -15.23
C ALA A 92 -0.85 -26.50 -13.83
N HIS A 93 0.12 -26.79 -12.97
CA HIS A 93 -0.14 -27.43 -11.69
C HIS A 93 -0.51 -26.40 -10.61
N GLU A 94 -1.81 -26.11 -10.48
CA GLU A 94 -2.40 -25.15 -9.53
C GLU A 94 -1.76 -25.14 -8.13
N THR A 95 -1.80 -26.25 -7.39
CA THR A 95 -1.27 -26.29 -6.01
C THR A 95 0.23 -26.00 -5.95
N LEU A 96 1.00 -26.35 -6.98
CA LEU A 96 2.43 -26.11 -6.98
C LEU A 96 2.72 -24.63 -7.21
N GLN A 97 1.96 -23.99 -8.10
CA GLN A 97 2.04 -22.55 -8.33
C GLN A 97 1.67 -21.76 -7.07
N ASP A 98 0.57 -22.12 -6.40
CA ASP A 98 0.17 -21.49 -5.15
C ASP A 98 1.23 -21.61 -4.06
N GLN A 99 1.72 -22.82 -3.79
CA GLN A 99 2.73 -23.05 -2.76
C GLN A 99 4.07 -22.40 -3.11
N GLY A 100 4.47 -22.41 -4.39
CA GLY A 100 5.67 -21.73 -4.87
C GLY A 100 5.59 -20.21 -4.66
N CYS A 101 4.48 -19.58 -5.04
CA CYS A 101 4.22 -18.17 -4.76
C CYS A 101 4.23 -17.86 -3.26
N ALA A 102 3.67 -18.74 -2.42
CA ALA A 102 3.68 -18.57 -0.97
C ALA A 102 5.09 -18.61 -0.36
N VAL A 103 5.96 -19.51 -0.83
CA VAL A 103 7.37 -19.55 -0.41
C VAL A 103 8.11 -18.30 -0.86
N LEU A 104 7.93 -17.88 -2.12
CA LEU A 104 8.55 -16.68 -2.67
C LEU A 104 8.09 -15.40 -1.93
N LEU A 105 6.81 -15.31 -1.55
CA LEU A 105 6.29 -14.25 -0.68
C LEU A 105 7.03 -14.23 0.66
N GLY A 106 7.14 -15.40 1.32
CA GLY A 106 7.78 -15.53 2.63
C GLY A 106 9.26 -15.12 2.60
N LEU A 107 9.98 -15.49 1.55
CA LEU A 107 11.37 -15.09 1.34
C LEU A 107 11.50 -13.60 0.99
N ALA A 108 10.60 -13.07 0.15
CA ALA A 108 10.60 -11.66 -0.24
C ALA A 108 10.30 -10.72 0.93
N ALA A 109 9.72 -11.21 2.03
CA ALA A 109 9.50 -10.41 3.24
C ALA A 109 10.81 -9.88 3.87
N ARG A 110 11.97 -10.46 3.52
CA ARG A 110 13.28 -9.90 3.87
C ARG A 110 13.83 -9.05 2.72
N PRO A 111 14.05 -7.75 2.94
CA PRO A 111 14.69 -6.85 1.96
C PRO A 111 15.96 -7.42 1.33
N ALA A 112 16.83 -8.03 2.15
CA ALA A 112 18.10 -8.61 1.70
C ALA A 112 17.95 -9.71 0.64
N CYS A 113 16.81 -10.41 0.59
CA CYS A 113 16.56 -11.49 -0.36
C CYS A 113 15.87 -10.99 -1.64
N ALA A 114 15.31 -9.78 -1.64
CA ALA A 114 14.45 -9.33 -2.72
C ALA A 114 15.19 -9.22 -4.06
N VAL A 115 16.38 -8.61 -4.11
CA VAL A 115 17.17 -8.47 -5.35
C VAL A 115 17.50 -9.84 -5.95
N GLN A 116 17.97 -10.75 -5.11
CA GLN A 116 18.35 -12.11 -5.48
C GLN A 116 17.17 -12.94 -6.01
N ILE A 117 15.98 -12.80 -5.42
CA ILE A 117 14.76 -13.45 -5.92
C ILE A 117 14.43 -12.96 -7.34
N VAL A 118 14.59 -11.67 -7.61
CA VAL A 118 14.38 -11.12 -8.95
C VAL A 118 15.48 -11.58 -9.93
N GLU A 119 16.74 -11.67 -9.50
CA GLU A 119 17.84 -12.24 -10.31
C GLU A 119 17.63 -13.71 -10.67
N ALA A 120 16.99 -14.49 -9.79
CA ALA A 120 16.62 -15.87 -10.06
C ALA A 120 15.49 -16.03 -11.11
N GLY A 121 14.93 -14.93 -11.65
CA GLY A 121 13.87 -14.96 -12.65
C GLY A 121 12.50 -15.33 -12.06
N ALA A 122 12.28 -15.04 -10.77
CA ALA A 122 11.03 -15.35 -10.09
C ALA A 122 9.87 -14.46 -10.55
N VAL A 123 10.14 -13.23 -11.00
CA VAL A 123 9.10 -12.27 -11.38
C VAL A 123 8.26 -12.80 -12.54
N GLU A 124 8.91 -13.23 -13.62
CA GLU A 124 8.22 -13.75 -14.81
C GLU A 124 7.39 -14.99 -14.49
N VAL A 125 7.88 -15.84 -13.58
CA VAL A 125 7.20 -17.06 -13.16
C VAL A 125 5.98 -16.75 -12.27
N ILE A 126 6.10 -15.81 -11.33
CA ILE A 126 4.97 -15.33 -10.52
C ILE A 126 3.89 -14.73 -11.44
N LEU A 127 4.28 -13.90 -12.39
CA LEU A 127 3.35 -13.25 -13.32
C LEU A 127 2.64 -14.26 -14.22
N ALA A 128 3.36 -15.23 -14.77
CA ALA A 128 2.78 -16.30 -15.59
C ALA A 128 1.80 -17.16 -14.77
N ALA A 129 2.16 -17.50 -13.53
CA ALA A 129 1.28 -18.24 -12.61
C ALA A 129 -0.02 -17.47 -12.35
N MET A 130 0.09 -16.18 -11.97
CA MET A 130 -1.05 -15.29 -11.72
C MET A 130 -1.97 -15.15 -12.93
N GLN A 131 -1.41 -15.00 -14.13
CA GLN A 131 -2.20 -14.91 -15.36
C GLN A 131 -2.94 -16.21 -15.67
N ARG A 132 -2.26 -17.35 -15.54
CA ARG A 132 -2.84 -18.65 -15.88
C ARG A 132 -3.97 -19.05 -14.93
N HIS A 133 -3.78 -18.86 -13.63
CA HIS A 133 -4.72 -19.29 -12.61
C HIS A 133 -5.43 -18.10 -11.95
N VAL A 134 -5.99 -17.23 -12.79
CA VAL A 134 -6.66 -15.98 -12.36
C VAL A 134 -7.77 -16.21 -11.34
N THR A 135 -8.43 -17.37 -11.34
CA THR A 135 -9.54 -17.72 -10.44
C THR A 135 -9.09 -18.19 -9.05
N MET A 136 -7.81 -18.52 -8.87
CA MET A 136 -7.29 -19.03 -7.60
C MET A 136 -6.93 -17.91 -6.62
N SER A 137 -7.88 -17.52 -5.77
CA SER A 137 -7.70 -16.40 -4.84
C SER A 137 -6.43 -16.50 -3.96
N GLY A 138 -6.13 -17.67 -3.38
CA GLY A 138 -4.92 -17.86 -2.56
C GLY A 138 -3.63 -17.54 -3.33
N MET A 139 -3.51 -18.04 -4.56
CA MET A 139 -2.35 -17.79 -5.39
C MET A 139 -2.27 -16.31 -5.85
N GLN A 140 -3.40 -15.67 -6.15
CA GLN A 140 -3.43 -14.24 -6.46
C GLN A 140 -2.98 -13.40 -5.27
N GLU A 141 -3.39 -13.77 -4.06
CA GLU A 141 -2.97 -13.10 -2.83
C GLU A 141 -1.46 -13.25 -2.60
N HIS A 142 -0.94 -14.48 -2.68
CA HIS A 142 0.49 -14.75 -2.57
C HIS A 142 1.30 -14.01 -3.64
N GLY A 143 0.84 -14.02 -4.90
CA GLY A 143 1.49 -13.33 -6.01
C GLY A 143 1.53 -11.81 -5.83
N CYS A 144 0.38 -11.18 -5.50
CA CYS A 144 0.31 -9.75 -5.19
C CYS A 144 1.24 -9.38 -4.02
N GLY A 145 1.26 -10.20 -2.96
CA GLY A 145 2.12 -9.96 -1.80
C GLY A 145 3.61 -10.08 -2.14
N ALA A 146 3.99 -11.11 -2.90
CA ALA A 146 5.37 -11.28 -3.33
C ALA A 146 5.83 -10.09 -4.17
N LEU A 147 5.03 -9.67 -5.16
CA LEU A 147 5.33 -8.51 -6.01
C LEU A 147 5.39 -7.20 -5.20
N TRP A 148 4.52 -7.01 -4.21
CA TRP A 148 4.60 -5.88 -3.29
C TRP A 148 5.93 -5.87 -2.53
N ASN A 149 6.29 -6.98 -1.89
CA ASN A 149 7.52 -7.07 -1.10
C ASN A 149 8.77 -6.84 -1.97
N LEU A 150 8.81 -7.44 -3.15
CA LEU A 150 9.90 -7.25 -4.11
C LEU A 150 9.99 -5.79 -4.60
N ALA A 151 8.85 -5.10 -4.75
CA ALA A 151 8.80 -3.71 -5.20
C ALA A 151 9.27 -2.71 -4.15
N ILE A 152 9.36 -3.06 -2.87
CA ILE A 152 9.87 -2.17 -1.81
C ILE A 152 11.31 -1.77 -2.13
N GLU A 153 12.12 -2.73 -2.61
CA GLU A 153 13.49 -2.48 -3.02
C GLU A 153 13.57 -1.69 -4.34
N GLY A 154 14.33 -0.59 -4.30
CA GLY A 154 14.30 0.43 -5.33
C GLY A 154 14.68 -0.07 -6.72
N GLU A 155 15.69 -0.94 -6.78
CA GLU A 155 16.27 -1.52 -7.99
C GLU A 155 15.32 -2.51 -8.68
N ASN A 156 14.51 -3.24 -7.91
CA ASN A 156 13.58 -4.24 -8.42
C ASN A 156 12.40 -3.62 -9.14
N ARG A 157 11.94 -2.43 -8.73
CA ARG A 157 10.74 -1.78 -9.27
C ARG A 157 10.76 -1.65 -10.78
N ALA A 158 11.88 -1.18 -11.33
CA ALA A 158 12.02 -1.02 -12.77
C ALA A 158 11.87 -2.36 -13.50
N ARG A 159 12.47 -3.43 -12.95
CA ARG A 159 12.37 -4.80 -13.48
C ARG A 159 10.94 -5.33 -13.41
N LEU A 160 10.22 -5.11 -12.30
CA LEU A 160 8.81 -5.52 -12.16
C LEU A 160 7.91 -4.80 -13.17
N VAL A 161 8.10 -3.49 -13.37
CA VAL A 161 7.35 -2.73 -14.37
C VAL A 161 7.65 -3.22 -15.77
N GLN A 162 8.93 -3.41 -16.11
CA GLN A 162 9.36 -3.92 -17.43
C GLN A 162 8.84 -5.34 -17.70
N ALA A 163 8.73 -6.19 -16.68
CA ALA A 163 8.17 -7.53 -16.79
C ALA A 163 6.63 -7.54 -16.94
N GLY A 164 5.97 -6.38 -16.87
CA GLY A 164 4.52 -6.28 -17.04
C GLY A 164 3.72 -6.59 -15.77
N ALA A 165 4.28 -6.34 -14.57
CA ALA A 165 3.58 -6.62 -13.32
C ALA A 165 2.27 -5.83 -13.15
N VAL A 166 2.24 -4.57 -13.59
CA VAL A 166 1.08 -3.67 -13.42
C VAL A 166 -0.22 -4.25 -14.01
N PRO A 167 -0.29 -4.63 -15.31
CA PRO A 167 -1.52 -5.19 -15.87
C PRO A 167 -1.94 -6.52 -15.23
N VAL A 168 -0.99 -7.35 -14.78
CA VAL A 168 -1.29 -8.62 -14.10
C VAL A 168 -1.93 -8.37 -12.73
N ILE A 169 -1.39 -7.44 -11.95
CA ILE A 169 -1.96 -7.11 -10.64
C ILE A 169 -3.35 -6.46 -10.81
N ILE A 170 -3.56 -5.63 -11.84
CA ILE A 170 -4.89 -5.08 -12.17
C ILE A 170 -5.88 -6.22 -12.44
N ALA A 171 -5.49 -7.24 -13.20
CA ALA A 171 -6.35 -8.39 -13.49
C ALA A 171 -6.68 -9.17 -12.20
N ALA A 172 -5.70 -9.37 -11.32
CA ALA A 172 -5.90 -10.06 -10.04
C ALA A 172 -6.92 -9.35 -9.13
N VAL A 173 -6.76 -8.03 -8.91
CA VAL A 173 -7.69 -7.25 -8.08
C VAL A 173 -9.07 -7.13 -8.73
N SER A 174 -9.14 -7.12 -10.06
CA SER A 174 -10.43 -7.06 -10.79
C SER A 174 -11.18 -8.39 -10.74
N ALA A 175 -10.46 -9.52 -10.76
CA ALA A 175 -11.06 -10.86 -10.67
C ALA A 175 -11.55 -11.20 -9.26
N HIS A 176 -10.98 -10.58 -8.22
CA HIS A 176 -11.30 -10.87 -6.81
C HIS A 176 -11.70 -9.62 -6.02
N PRO A 177 -12.76 -8.89 -6.43
CA PRO A 177 -13.12 -7.60 -5.83
C PRO A 177 -13.43 -7.74 -4.34
N ARG A 178 -13.97 -8.87 -3.88
CA ARG A 178 -14.39 -9.07 -2.48
C ARG A 178 -13.33 -9.70 -1.57
N LYS A 179 -12.16 -10.08 -2.10
CA LYS A 179 -11.10 -10.71 -1.30
C LYS A 179 -10.16 -9.63 -0.75
N VAL A 180 -10.36 -9.28 0.52
CA VAL A 180 -9.65 -8.18 1.19
C VAL A 180 -8.12 -8.32 1.07
N GLY A 181 -7.55 -9.51 1.31
CA GLY A 181 -6.10 -9.73 1.20
C GLY A 181 -5.53 -9.41 -0.19
N ILE A 182 -6.21 -9.84 -1.26
CA ILE A 182 -5.84 -9.51 -2.64
C ILE A 182 -5.95 -8.00 -2.89
N GLN A 183 -7.04 -7.38 -2.43
CA GLN A 183 -7.23 -5.93 -2.62
C GLN A 183 -6.16 -5.13 -1.88
N GLU A 184 -5.84 -5.47 -0.64
CA GLU A 184 -4.80 -4.79 0.13
C GLU A 184 -3.43 -4.89 -0.51
N LEU A 185 -2.98 -6.12 -0.79
CA LEU A 185 -1.65 -6.37 -1.35
C LEU A 185 -1.54 -5.86 -2.78
N GLY A 186 -2.58 -6.08 -3.59
CA GLY A 186 -2.64 -5.59 -4.96
C GLY A 186 -2.65 -4.07 -5.03
N CYS A 187 -3.45 -3.37 -4.20
CA CYS A 187 -3.46 -1.90 -4.17
C CYS A 187 -2.12 -1.33 -3.71
N LYS A 188 -1.49 -1.93 -2.69
CA LYS A 188 -0.15 -1.55 -2.24
C LYS A 188 0.87 -1.70 -3.37
N ALA A 189 0.93 -2.87 -4.02
CA ALA A 189 1.82 -3.15 -5.14
C ALA A 189 1.62 -2.16 -6.30
N LEU A 190 0.38 -1.99 -6.76
CA LEU A 190 0.05 -1.06 -7.84
C LEU A 190 0.51 0.36 -7.52
N LEU A 191 0.13 0.88 -6.35
CA LEU A 191 0.45 2.25 -5.99
C LEU A 191 1.96 2.45 -5.82
N TYR A 192 2.70 1.47 -5.29
CA TYR A 192 4.15 1.55 -5.21
C TYR A 192 4.80 1.63 -6.59
N LEU A 193 4.42 0.72 -7.48
CA LEU A 193 4.99 0.61 -8.82
C LEU A 193 4.76 1.91 -9.60
N VAL A 194 3.56 2.49 -9.56
CA VAL A 194 3.24 3.68 -10.39
C VAL A 194 3.68 5.01 -9.75
N THR A 195 3.68 5.13 -8.42
CA THR A 195 4.06 6.40 -7.78
C THR A 195 5.57 6.59 -7.65
N LYS A 196 6.34 5.49 -7.71
CA LYS A 196 7.80 5.49 -7.58
C LYS A 196 8.54 5.02 -8.83
N ALA A 197 7.84 4.71 -9.92
CA ALA A 197 8.48 4.40 -11.19
C ALA A 197 9.26 5.61 -11.75
N PRO A 198 10.36 5.36 -12.49
CA PRO A 198 11.10 6.41 -13.18
C PRO A 198 10.27 7.07 -14.30
N SER A 199 9.42 6.30 -14.99
CA SER A 199 8.44 6.80 -15.95
C SER A 199 7.11 7.07 -15.26
N LYS A 200 6.60 8.30 -15.37
CA LYS A 200 5.29 8.71 -14.85
C LYS A 200 4.37 9.11 -15.98
N GLY A 201 3.06 8.90 -15.84
CA GLY A 201 2.08 9.36 -16.84
C GLY A 201 1.66 8.31 -17.86
N THR A 202 1.93 7.02 -17.61
CA THR A 202 1.61 5.96 -18.57
C THR A 202 0.12 5.60 -18.53
N PRO A 203 -0.45 5.02 -19.61
CA PRO A 203 -1.83 4.50 -19.57
C PRO A 203 -2.05 3.46 -18.47
N ASP A 204 -1.02 2.67 -18.14
CA ASP A 204 -1.08 1.70 -17.07
C ASP A 204 -1.12 2.34 -15.68
N ASP A 205 -0.51 3.52 -15.49
CA ASP A 205 -0.63 4.29 -14.25
C ASP A 205 -2.10 4.70 -14.00
N ALA A 206 -2.79 5.16 -15.05
CA ALA A 206 -4.20 5.55 -14.98
C ALA A 206 -5.09 4.35 -14.64
N ARG A 207 -4.84 3.20 -15.26
CA ARG A 207 -5.56 1.95 -14.99
C ARG A 207 -5.31 1.43 -13.58
N ALA A 208 -4.07 1.51 -13.10
CA ALA A 208 -3.70 1.12 -11.74
C ALA A 208 -4.41 2.00 -10.69
N ILE A 209 -4.39 3.32 -10.87
CA ILE A 209 -5.14 4.25 -10.01
C ILE A 209 -6.64 3.92 -10.04
N GLY A 210 -7.20 3.60 -11.21
CA GLY A 210 -8.58 3.15 -11.36
C GLY A 210 -8.92 1.91 -10.56
N ALA A 211 -8.06 0.89 -10.61
CA ALA A 211 -8.23 -0.33 -9.84
C ALA A 211 -8.21 -0.06 -8.33
N VAL A 212 -7.30 0.79 -7.85
CA VAL A 212 -7.24 1.18 -6.42
C VAL A 212 -8.49 1.95 -5.99
N VAL A 213 -9.01 2.85 -6.85
CA VAL A 213 -10.26 3.57 -6.57
C VAL A 213 -11.48 2.64 -6.56
N ALA A 214 -11.50 1.61 -7.40
CA ALA A 214 -12.55 0.59 -7.36
C ALA A 214 -12.50 -0.22 -6.06
N ALA A 215 -11.30 -0.62 -5.61
CA ALA A 215 -11.11 -1.29 -4.32
C ALA A 215 -11.59 -0.42 -3.14
N MET A 216 -11.26 0.88 -3.16
CA MET A 216 -11.72 1.86 -2.18
C MET A 216 -13.27 1.95 -2.12
N GLN A 217 -13.96 1.75 -3.24
CA GLN A 217 -15.42 1.77 -3.27
C GLN A 217 -16.05 0.49 -2.73
N GLU A 218 -15.45 -0.66 -3.07
CA GLU A 218 -15.92 -1.98 -2.62
C GLU A 218 -15.69 -2.19 -1.11
N HIS A 219 -14.62 -1.61 -0.55
CA HIS A 219 -14.21 -1.82 0.84
C HIS A 219 -14.16 -0.54 1.69
N PRO A 220 -15.30 0.15 1.91
CA PRO A 220 -15.35 1.42 2.64
C PRO A 220 -14.90 1.31 4.10
N THR A 221 -14.98 0.13 4.71
CA THR A 221 -14.65 -0.10 6.13
C THR A 221 -13.22 -0.60 6.36
N VAL A 222 -12.47 -0.92 5.31
CA VAL A 222 -11.10 -1.46 5.43
C VAL A 222 -10.09 -0.33 5.33
N ALA A 223 -9.52 0.07 6.45
CA ALA A 223 -8.68 1.26 6.56
C ALA A 223 -7.45 1.23 5.65
N THR A 224 -6.75 0.10 5.57
CA THR A 224 -5.59 -0.11 4.69
C THR A 224 -5.91 0.16 3.21
N ILE A 225 -7.08 -0.28 2.73
CA ILE A 225 -7.55 -0.04 1.35
C ILE A 225 -7.96 1.43 1.18
N GLN A 226 -8.66 2.02 2.15
CA GLN A 226 -9.01 3.43 2.11
C GLN A 226 -7.78 4.34 2.09
N GLU A 227 -6.73 3.99 2.83
CA GLU A 227 -5.45 4.70 2.81
C GLU A 227 -4.83 4.70 1.41
N GLN A 228 -4.76 3.53 0.76
CA GLN A 228 -4.23 3.45 -0.61
C GLN A 228 -5.13 4.21 -1.60
N GLY A 229 -6.45 4.18 -1.41
CA GLY A 229 -7.43 4.96 -2.17
C GLY A 229 -7.20 6.47 -2.07
N CYS A 230 -7.10 7.02 -0.86
CA CYS A 230 -6.80 8.43 -0.64
C CYS A 230 -5.45 8.82 -1.25
N ARG A 231 -4.41 8.01 -1.07
CA ARG A 231 -3.08 8.26 -1.62
C ARG A 231 -3.06 8.19 -3.15
N ALA A 232 -3.83 7.29 -3.77
CA ALA A 232 -3.98 7.22 -5.22
C ALA A 232 -4.67 8.46 -5.79
N LEU A 233 -5.73 8.94 -5.12
CA LEU A 233 -6.45 10.14 -5.51
C LEU A 233 -5.61 11.41 -5.30
N GLU A 234 -4.82 11.50 -4.24
CA GLU A 234 -3.82 12.55 -4.03
C GLU A 234 -2.80 12.57 -5.17
N TYR A 235 -2.16 11.43 -5.44
CA TYR A 235 -1.15 11.33 -6.47
C TYR A 235 -1.71 11.77 -7.82
N HIS A 236 -2.91 11.32 -8.16
CA HIS A 236 -3.58 11.77 -9.37
C HIS A 236 -3.82 13.28 -9.38
N ALA A 237 -4.46 13.83 -8.34
CA ALA A 237 -4.84 15.23 -8.29
C ALA A 237 -3.62 16.16 -8.39
N ALA A 238 -2.46 15.70 -7.89
CA ALA A 238 -1.17 16.36 -8.08
C ALA A 238 -0.62 16.27 -9.53
N HIS A 239 -0.97 15.22 -10.30
CA HIS A 239 -0.36 14.88 -11.60
C HIS A 239 -1.40 14.69 -12.73
N ARG A 240 -2.18 15.75 -13.02
CA ARG A 240 -3.36 15.76 -13.91
C ARG A 240 -3.18 15.24 -15.35
N LYS A 241 -1.94 15.10 -15.85
CA LYS A 241 -1.67 14.48 -17.17
C LYS A 241 -2.09 13.00 -17.22
N LEU A 242 -2.26 12.37 -16.06
CA LEU A 242 -2.56 10.95 -15.94
C LEU A 242 -3.96 10.53 -16.40
N GLY A 243 -4.94 11.45 -16.57
CA GLY A 243 -6.32 11.11 -16.94
C GLY A 243 -7.00 10.15 -15.95
N LEU A 244 -7.91 10.64 -15.10
CA LEU A 244 -8.64 9.72 -14.20
C LEU A 244 -9.58 8.80 -14.99
N PRO A 245 -9.82 7.58 -14.48
CA PRO A 245 -11.01 6.81 -14.79
C PRO A 245 -12.26 7.30 -14.03
N VAL A 246 -12.11 8.20 -13.04
CA VAL A 246 -13.23 8.80 -12.28
C VAL A 246 -13.28 10.34 -12.36
N PRO A 247 -14.45 10.96 -12.53
CA PRO A 247 -14.57 12.42 -12.49
C PRO A 247 -14.21 13.02 -11.12
N ASP A 248 -13.67 14.25 -11.10
CA ASP A 248 -13.30 14.98 -9.87
C ASP A 248 -14.42 14.97 -8.81
N ALA A 249 -15.68 15.13 -9.22
CA ALA A 249 -16.84 15.10 -8.32
C ALA A 249 -16.98 13.76 -7.58
N ARG A 250 -16.70 12.64 -8.24
CA ARG A 250 -16.71 11.31 -7.62
C ARG A 250 -15.51 11.15 -6.70
N ALA A 251 -14.32 11.59 -7.13
CA ALA A 251 -13.11 11.55 -6.30
C ALA A 251 -13.29 12.32 -4.98
N ILE A 252 -13.83 13.54 -5.02
CA ILE A 252 -14.14 14.36 -3.83
C ILE A 252 -15.04 13.58 -2.88
N GLY A 253 -16.14 13.00 -3.39
CA GLY A 253 -17.08 12.24 -2.55
C GLY A 253 -16.45 11.03 -1.87
N LEU A 254 -15.54 10.32 -2.55
CA LEU A 254 -14.83 9.18 -1.98
C LEU A 254 -13.86 9.59 -0.88
N VAL A 255 -13.07 10.66 -1.11
CA VAL A 255 -12.11 11.16 -0.11
C VAL A 255 -12.83 11.63 1.16
N VAL A 256 -13.88 12.45 1.02
CA VAL A 256 -14.67 12.93 2.16
C VAL A 256 -15.29 11.76 2.93
N LYS A 257 -15.83 10.76 2.22
CA LYS A 257 -16.39 9.56 2.85
C LYS A 257 -15.32 8.76 3.61
N ALA A 258 -14.17 8.52 3.01
CA ALA A 258 -13.08 7.76 3.64
C ALA A 258 -12.54 8.46 4.89
N MET A 259 -12.27 9.77 4.79
CA MET A 259 -11.85 10.58 5.92
C MET A 259 -12.89 10.57 7.06
N GLY A 260 -14.18 10.67 6.73
CA GLY A 260 -15.25 10.61 7.74
C GLY A 260 -15.41 9.25 8.41
N GLN A 261 -15.32 8.16 7.65
CA GLN A 261 -15.45 6.79 8.18
C GLN A 261 -14.23 6.37 9.01
N HIS A 262 -13.06 6.93 8.73
CA HIS A 262 -11.79 6.56 9.37
C HIS A 262 -11.15 7.75 10.08
N LEU A 263 -11.95 8.48 10.87
CA LEU A 263 -11.52 9.71 11.52
C LEU A 263 -10.24 9.55 12.32
N GLN A 264 -10.05 8.41 13.00
CA GLN A 264 -8.87 8.11 13.84
C GLN A 264 -7.62 7.67 13.06
N HIS A 265 -7.75 7.36 11.77
CA HIS A 265 -6.63 6.84 10.97
C HIS A 265 -5.82 7.98 10.35
N THR A 266 -4.70 8.33 10.99
CA THR A 266 -3.88 9.50 10.65
C THR A 266 -3.46 9.54 9.18
N ALA A 267 -3.02 8.41 8.60
CA ALA A 267 -2.59 8.36 7.19
C ALA A 267 -3.74 8.68 6.21
N ILE A 268 -4.97 8.21 6.48
CA ILE A 268 -6.14 8.51 5.66
C ILE A 268 -6.45 10.01 5.71
N GLN A 269 -6.39 10.60 6.91
CA GLN A 269 -6.61 12.04 7.08
C GLN A 269 -5.55 12.87 6.33
N GLN A 270 -4.29 12.47 6.43
CA GLN A 270 -3.16 13.12 5.76
C GLN A 270 -3.31 13.11 4.23
N TYR A 271 -3.46 11.92 3.64
CA TYR A 271 -3.60 11.78 2.19
C TYR A 271 -4.93 12.38 1.69
N GLY A 272 -6.00 12.24 2.47
CA GLY A 272 -7.30 12.82 2.15
C GLY A 272 -7.27 14.34 2.10
N CYS A 273 -6.64 15.00 3.10
CA CYS A 273 -6.45 16.46 3.09
C CYS A 273 -5.70 16.92 1.84
N ASN A 274 -4.57 16.27 1.54
CA ASN A 274 -3.78 16.62 0.36
C ASN A 274 -4.57 16.42 -0.95
N ALA A 275 -5.33 15.32 -1.06
CA ALA A 275 -6.20 15.08 -2.20
C ALA A 275 -7.25 16.20 -2.36
N LEU A 276 -7.94 16.58 -1.29
CA LEU A 276 -8.90 17.69 -1.32
C LEU A 276 -8.23 19.02 -1.68
N TRP A 277 -7.04 19.30 -1.13
CA TRP A 277 -6.27 20.50 -1.45
C TRP A 277 -5.91 20.56 -2.94
N HIS A 278 -5.44 19.45 -3.51
CA HIS A 278 -5.12 19.36 -4.94
C HIS A 278 -6.35 19.39 -5.85
N LEU A 279 -7.52 18.93 -5.38
CA LEU A 279 -8.78 18.99 -6.12
C LEU A 279 -9.43 20.38 -6.05
N ALA A 280 -9.15 21.17 -4.99
CA ALA A 280 -9.64 22.53 -4.76
C ALA A 280 -8.98 23.59 -5.68
N ARG A 281 -8.95 23.37 -7.00
CA ARG A 281 -8.27 24.28 -7.97
C ARG A 281 -9.17 25.34 -8.57
N LYS A 282 -10.46 25.05 -8.69
CA LYS A 282 -11.48 25.94 -9.28
C LYS A 282 -12.62 26.14 -8.28
N ALA A 283 -13.29 27.27 -8.34
CA ALA A 283 -14.43 27.60 -7.48
C ALA A 283 -15.47 26.47 -7.43
N SER A 284 -15.87 25.93 -8.58
CA SER A 284 -16.83 24.82 -8.68
C SER A 284 -16.40 23.51 -8.00
N ALA A 285 -15.10 23.31 -7.77
CA ALA A 285 -14.59 22.14 -7.04
C ALA A 285 -14.58 22.43 -5.53
N VAL A 286 -14.18 23.64 -5.14
CA VAL A 286 -14.25 24.12 -3.75
C VAL A 286 -15.68 24.05 -3.22
N GLU A 287 -16.66 24.55 -3.98
CA GLU A 287 -18.08 24.48 -3.64
C GLU A 287 -18.53 23.05 -3.37
N ARG A 288 -18.19 22.10 -4.26
CA ARG A 288 -18.54 20.68 -4.09
C ARG A 288 -17.88 20.06 -2.86
N ILE A 289 -16.62 20.39 -2.58
CA ILE A 289 -15.92 19.92 -1.38
C ILE A 289 -16.68 20.39 -0.14
N LEU A 290 -17.07 21.66 -0.09
CA LEU A 290 -17.83 22.25 1.03
C LEU A 290 -19.26 21.68 1.14
N GLU A 291 -19.97 21.48 0.02
CA GLU A 291 -21.29 20.83 -0.04
C GLU A 291 -21.29 19.40 0.49
N LYS A 292 -20.18 18.67 0.31
CA LYS A 292 -20.01 17.32 0.87
C LYS A 292 -19.75 17.31 2.39
N GLY A 293 -19.74 18.48 3.05
CA GLY A 293 -19.52 18.58 4.49
C GLY A 293 -18.06 18.57 4.92
N ALA A 294 -17.12 18.84 3.99
CA ALA A 294 -15.69 18.79 4.29
C ALA A 294 -15.24 19.78 5.38
N LEU A 295 -15.92 20.93 5.55
CA LEU A 295 -15.58 21.87 6.63
C LEU A 295 -15.71 21.22 8.01
N ARG A 296 -16.88 20.67 8.34
CA ARG A 296 -17.10 19.99 9.63
C ARG A 296 -16.12 18.84 9.81
N LEU A 297 -15.92 18.04 8.76
CA LEU A 297 -14.98 16.94 8.78
C LEU A 297 -13.53 17.37 9.07
N LEU A 298 -13.06 18.46 8.44
CA LEU A 298 -11.70 18.98 8.68
C LEU A 298 -11.54 19.50 10.11
N LEU A 299 -12.57 20.15 10.66
CA LEU A 299 -12.58 20.62 12.05
C LEU A 299 -12.56 19.45 13.03
N ASP A 300 -13.44 18.47 12.84
CA ASP A 300 -13.50 17.26 13.65
C ASP A 300 -12.15 16.52 13.60
N MET A 301 -11.58 16.38 12.40
CA MET A 301 -10.28 15.74 12.19
C MET A 301 -9.16 16.47 12.95
N ILE A 302 -9.09 17.80 12.86
CA ILE A 302 -8.10 18.59 13.59
C ILE A 302 -8.27 18.40 15.11
N GLN A 303 -9.50 18.40 15.60
CA GLN A 303 -9.76 18.27 17.04
C GLN A 303 -9.48 16.87 17.59
N HIS A 304 -9.64 15.82 16.79
CA HIS A 304 -9.35 14.43 17.20
C HIS A 304 -7.87 14.06 17.13
N HIS A 305 -7.04 14.87 16.45
CA HIS A 305 -5.60 14.60 16.26
C HIS A 305 -4.69 15.70 16.84
N PRO A 306 -4.91 16.22 18.06
CA PRO A 306 -4.25 17.43 18.54
C PRO A 306 -2.73 17.29 18.63
N THR A 307 -2.21 16.08 18.79
CA THR A 307 -0.77 15.81 18.91
C THR A 307 -0.11 15.45 17.57
N HIS A 308 -0.87 15.21 16.50
CA HIS A 308 -0.31 14.79 15.22
C HIS A 308 -0.07 15.97 14.28
N VAL A 309 1.13 16.56 14.37
CA VAL A 309 1.48 17.80 13.66
C VAL A 309 1.18 17.81 12.15
N SER A 310 1.45 16.72 11.42
CA SER A 310 1.19 16.69 9.97
C SER A 310 -0.31 16.62 9.61
N VAL A 311 -1.15 16.15 10.52
CA VAL A 311 -2.61 16.12 10.35
C VAL A 311 -3.15 17.54 10.58
N GLN A 312 -2.69 18.19 11.64
CA GLN A 312 -2.96 19.61 11.94
C GLN A 312 -2.59 20.51 10.77
N GLU A 313 -1.35 20.37 10.26
CA GLU A 313 -0.78 21.21 9.19
C GLU A 313 -1.59 21.09 7.89
N ARG A 314 -1.84 19.85 7.45
CA ARG A 314 -2.58 19.59 6.22
C ARG A 314 -4.06 20.00 6.34
N GLY A 315 -4.65 19.85 7.52
CA GLY A 315 -5.98 20.35 7.82
C GLY A 315 -6.07 21.87 7.66
N CYS A 316 -5.17 22.60 8.31
CA CYS A 316 -5.10 24.07 8.23
C CYS A 316 -4.87 24.53 6.77
N ARG A 317 -3.90 23.93 6.08
CA ARG A 317 -3.60 24.21 4.68
C ARG A 317 -4.80 23.97 3.75
N THR A 318 -5.52 22.87 3.97
CA THR A 318 -6.71 22.53 3.18
C THR A 318 -7.83 23.55 3.41
N MET A 319 -8.10 23.93 4.66
CA MET A 319 -9.08 24.97 4.95
C MET A 319 -8.69 26.31 4.36
N GLY A 320 -7.44 26.75 4.48
CA GLY A 320 -6.96 27.98 3.84
C GLY A 320 -7.20 27.99 2.33
N ARG A 321 -7.01 26.83 1.67
CA ARG A 321 -7.32 26.69 0.24
C ARG A 321 -8.81 26.78 -0.07
N LEU A 322 -9.67 26.19 0.75
CA LEU A 322 -11.13 26.22 0.56
C LEU A 322 -11.73 27.61 0.78
N PHE A 323 -11.12 28.44 1.63
CA PHE A 323 -11.62 29.77 1.99
C PHE A 323 -10.81 30.93 1.39
N ALA A 324 -9.94 30.64 0.43
CA ALA A 324 -9.20 31.67 -0.30
C ALA A 324 -10.12 32.55 -1.17
N ASP A 325 -11.29 32.05 -1.57
CA ASP A 325 -12.27 32.77 -2.36
C ASP A 325 -13.35 33.40 -1.47
N PRO A 326 -13.60 34.73 -1.54
CA PRO A 326 -14.66 35.40 -0.79
C PRO A 326 -16.06 34.78 -0.93
N ALA A 327 -16.38 34.16 -2.07
CA ALA A 327 -17.66 33.50 -2.29
C ALA A 327 -17.94 32.37 -1.27
N THR A 328 -16.88 31.80 -0.69
CA THR A 328 -16.98 30.68 0.25
C THR A 328 -17.09 31.12 1.71
N HIS A 329 -16.81 32.39 2.03
CA HIS A 329 -16.77 32.91 3.40
C HIS A 329 -18.08 32.74 4.16
N GLY A 330 -19.23 32.83 3.46
CA GLY A 330 -20.54 32.55 4.06
C GLY A 330 -20.67 31.12 4.63
N ARG A 331 -19.84 30.18 4.18
CA ARG A 331 -19.83 28.79 4.65
C ARG A 331 -19.08 28.61 5.97
N LEU A 332 -18.25 29.56 6.40
CA LEU A 332 -17.61 29.53 7.72
C LEU A 332 -18.64 29.65 8.84
N GLY A 333 -19.66 30.51 8.69
CA GLY A 333 -20.75 30.67 9.66
C GLY A 333 -20.26 30.68 11.12
N GLU A 334 -20.92 29.89 11.98
CA GLU A 334 -20.57 29.68 13.40
C GLU A 334 -19.65 28.46 13.61
N SER A 335 -18.89 28.03 12.60
CA SER A 335 -18.11 26.77 12.64
C SER A 335 -16.97 26.74 13.67
N ARG A 336 -16.63 27.87 14.30
CA ARG A 336 -15.45 28.03 15.18
C ARG A 336 -14.13 27.66 14.50
N GLY A 337 -14.08 27.76 13.17
CA GLY A 337 -12.93 27.33 12.38
C GLY A 337 -11.64 28.09 12.69
N ALA A 338 -11.74 29.39 12.98
CA ALA A 338 -10.59 30.20 13.37
C ALA A 338 -10.00 29.75 14.71
N GLU A 339 -10.84 29.43 15.69
CA GLU A 339 -10.41 28.97 17.01
C GLU A 339 -9.77 27.59 16.95
N VAL A 340 -10.29 26.69 16.11
CA VAL A 340 -9.69 25.37 15.88
C VAL A 340 -8.31 25.48 15.25
N VAL A 341 -8.13 26.37 14.24
CA VAL A 341 -6.80 26.64 13.65
C VAL A 341 -5.85 27.26 14.68
N ALA A 342 -6.33 28.20 15.48
CA ALA A 342 -5.52 28.84 16.52
C ALA A 342 -5.08 27.84 17.59
N GLU A 343 -5.94 26.90 17.97
CA GLU A 343 -5.59 25.81 18.89
C GLU A 343 -4.53 24.88 18.29
N ALA A 344 -4.69 24.49 17.02
CA ALA A 344 -3.69 23.71 16.30
C ALA A 344 -2.30 24.36 16.34
N MET A 345 -2.25 25.67 16.07
CA MET A 345 -1.03 26.47 16.14
C MET A 345 -0.44 26.49 17.57
N ARG A 346 -1.26 26.67 18.60
CA ARG A 346 -0.80 26.67 20.00
C ARG A 346 -0.26 25.32 20.46
N GLN A 347 -0.80 24.21 19.96
CA GLN A 347 -0.36 22.86 20.33
C GLN A 347 1.01 22.51 19.73
N HIS A 348 1.40 23.11 18.60
CA HIS A 348 2.70 22.86 17.95
C HIS A 348 3.49 24.14 17.69
N PRO A 349 3.87 24.88 18.74
CA PRO A 349 4.53 26.18 18.63
C PRO A 349 5.81 26.11 17.79
N GLY A 350 6.60 25.04 17.93
CA GLY A 350 7.87 24.86 17.21
C GLY A 350 7.76 24.43 15.75
N HIS A 351 6.58 24.08 15.23
CA HIS A 351 6.46 23.56 13.86
C HIS A 351 6.18 24.68 12.84
N ALA A 352 7.24 25.23 12.24
CA ALA A 352 7.20 26.39 11.36
C ALA A 352 6.15 26.28 10.23
N GLU A 353 6.07 25.13 9.56
CA GLU A 353 5.12 24.94 8.46
C GLU A 353 3.65 24.94 8.95
N LEU A 354 3.38 24.43 10.15
CA LEU A 354 2.02 24.51 10.71
C LEU A 354 1.68 25.95 11.04
N GLN A 355 2.61 26.70 11.64
CA GLN A 355 2.41 28.11 11.94
C GLN A 355 2.12 28.91 10.67
N ARG A 356 2.89 28.69 9.60
CA ARG A 356 2.69 29.34 8.30
C ARG A 356 1.32 29.02 7.71
N GLN A 357 0.94 27.74 7.66
CA GLN A 357 -0.35 27.32 7.10
C GLN A 357 -1.53 27.78 7.97
N GLY A 358 -1.38 27.77 9.29
CA GLY A 358 -2.35 28.29 10.24
C GLY A 358 -2.60 29.78 10.05
N CYS A 359 -1.53 30.60 10.03
CA CYS A 359 -1.64 32.03 9.73
C CYS A 359 -2.27 32.31 8.36
N THR A 360 -1.91 31.52 7.34
CA THR A 360 -2.51 31.65 5.99
C THR A 360 -4.02 31.36 6.02
N ALA A 361 -4.44 30.30 6.71
CA ALA A 361 -5.85 29.97 6.85
C ALA A 361 -6.63 31.05 7.63
N LEU A 362 -6.07 31.54 8.75
CA LEU A 362 -6.66 32.63 9.53
C LEU A 362 -6.78 33.92 8.71
N CYS A 363 -5.80 34.23 7.87
CA CYS A 363 -5.88 35.36 6.94
C CYS A 363 -7.04 35.19 5.94
N CYS A 364 -7.23 33.99 5.39
CA CYS A 364 -8.37 33.69 4.52
C CYS A 364 -9.71 33.77 5.25
N PHE A 365 -9.76 33.49 6.56
CA PHE A 365 -10.99 33.60 7.36
C PHE A 365 -11.31 35.02 7.79
N ALA A 366 -10.31 35.91 7.86
CA ALA A 366 -10.45 37.25 8.44
C ALA A 366 -11.64 38.06 7.88
N PRO A 367 -11.93 38.08 6.56
CA PRO A 367 -13.09 38.82 6.05
C PRO A 367 -14.45 38.27 6.51
N ALA A 368 -14.50 37.01 6.94
CA ALA A 368 -15.70 36.36 7.46
C ALA A 368 -15.94 36.64 8.96
N LEU A 369 -14.90 37.09 9.68
CA LEU A 369 -14.95 37.36 11.12
C LEU A 369 -15.44 38.81 11.35
N LYS A 370 -16.77 38.99 11.33
CA LYS A 370 -17.43 40.32 11.25
C LYS A 370 -17.30 41.20 12.51
N ASP A 371 -17.24 40.61 13.71
CA ASP A 371 -17.56 41.35 14.96
C ASP A 371 -16.50 41.27 16.06
N MET A 372 -15.21 41.24 15.68
CA MET A 372 -14.01 41.08 16.54
C MET A 372 -13.43 39.67 16.48
N VAL A 373 -12.16 39.59 16.05
CA VAL A 373 -11.40 38.33 16.00
C VAL A 373 -11.24 37.80 17.43
N PRO A 374 -11.57 36.52 17.71
CA PRO A 374 -11.45 35.97 19.05
C PRO A 374 -10.03 36.14 19.62
N GLN A 375 -9.92 36.56 20.89
CA GLN A 375 -8.63 36.75 21.56
C GLN A 375 -7.67 35.55 21.43
N PRO A 376 -8.12 34.28 21.53
CA PRO A 376 -7.23 33.13 21.35
C PRO A 376 -6.61 33.07 19.95
N VAL A 377 -7.31 33.56 18.92
CA VAL A 377 -6.81 33.60 17.54
C VAL A 377 -5.69 34.61 17.41
N VAL A 378 -5.90 35.83 17.93
CA VAL A 378 -4.87 36.88 17.94
C VAL A 378 -3.63 36.44 18.70
N GLN A 379 -3.80 35.80 19.88
CA GLN A 379 -2.69 35.29 20.68
C GLN A 379 -1.87 34.22 19.95
N ALA A 380 -2.52 33.30 19.23
CA ALA A 380 -1.83 32.26 18.47
C ALA A 380 -0.94 32.86 17.37
N VAL A 381 -1.44 33.88 16.65
CA VAL A 381 -0.66 34.58 15.62
C VAL A 381 0.52 35.34 16.22
N LEU A 382 0.31 36.07 17.32
CA LEU A 382 1.40 36.79 18.00
C LEU A 382 2.47 35.83 18.53
N ALA A 383 2.08 34.70 19.11
CA ALA A 383 3.02 33.68 19.57
C ALA A 383 3.83 33.09 18.40
N ALA A 384 3.19 32.82 17.26
CA ALA A 384 3.87 32.34 16.06
C ALA A 384 4.92 33.34 15.57
N MET A 385 4.60 34.64 15.55
CA MET A 385 5.54 35.71 15.17
C MET A 385 6.74 35.79 16.11
N GLN A 386 6.53 35.63 17.42
CA GLN A 386 7.59 35.69 18.42
C GLN A 386 8.53 34.47 18.36
N GLN A 387 7.99 33.30 18.06
CA GLN A 387 8.75 32.05 18.07
C GLN A 387 9.48 31.76 16.75
N HIS A 388 9.01 32.32 15.64
CA HIS A 388 9.61 32.18 14.32
C HIS A 388 10.00 33.55 13.76
N PRO A 389 10.99 34.24 14.36
CA PRO A 389 11.42 35.53 13.87
C PRO A 389 11.99 35.39 12.46
N MET A 390 11.66 36.34 11.59
CA MET A 390 12.34 36.48 10.30
C MET A 390 13.82 36.76 10.58
N HIS A 391 14.70 35.82 10.26
CA HIS A 391 16.12 36.13 10.17
C HIS A 391 16.33 36.99 8.92
N PRO A 392 16.93 38.19 9.04
CA PRO A 392 17.32 38.94 7.86
C PRO A 392 18.34 38.10 7.07
N GLU A 393 18.02 37.78 5.81
CA GLU A 393 18.97 37.22 4.83
C GLU A 393 20.02 38.25 4.41
#